data_AF-A0A1H8EZD1-F1
#
_entry.id   AF-A0A1H8EZD1-F1
#
_cell.length_a   1.000
_cell.length_b   1.000
_cell.length_c   1.000
_cell.angle_alpha   90.00
_cell.angle_beta   90.00
_cell.angle_gamma   90.00
#
_symmetry.space_group_name_H-M   'P 1'
#
loop_
_entity.id
_entity.type
_entity.pdbx_description
1 polymer ?
#
loop_
_entity_poly.entity_id
_entity_poly.type
_entity_poly.pdbx_seq_one_letter_code
_entity_poly.pdbx_strand_id
1 'polypeptide(L)'
;MKELGPDNAFWIDGEWLDWDSIIDPEEVRYSRLAELEREAHLRFKYPNADLTLIPYFQDLLTLAESYFQETGQHLNVYGDIGELFGAIMYGIKLHRNYAQGSDGRLGNDFVEIKTISPLNSKEQINVRLDRHFNRLLIVKVSADFEVSGRLVKRMNLPRRKGKNLRLSWTNMPEP
;
A
#
# COMPACT_ATOMS: atom_id res chain seq x y z
N MET A 1 -11.06 13.63 21.40
CA MET A 1 -10.94 13.21 20.00
C MET A 1 -9.46 12.95 19.75
N LYS A 2 -9.07 11.76 19.29
CA LYS A 2 -7.70 11.44 18.88
C LYS A 2 -7.38 12.34 17.66
N GLU A 3 -6.30 13.12 17.71
CA GLU A 3 -5.85 13.85 16.52
C GLU A 3 -5.30 12.83 15.52
N LEU A 4 -5.89 12.83 14.32
CA LEU A 4 -5.47 11.94 13.24
C LEU A 4 -4.36 12.63 12.44
N GLY A 5 -3.30 11.88 12.17
CA GLY A 5 -2.13 12.36 11.46
C GLY A 5 -1.36 11.21 10.81
N PRO A 6 -0.19 11.51 10.22
CA PRO A 6 0.65 10.50 9.58
C PRO A 6 0.92 9.31 10.52
N ASP A 7 1.07 9.64 11.81
CA ASP A 7 1.56 8.74 12.85
C ASP A 7 0.52 7.69 13.33
N ASN A 8 -0.74 7.80 12.90
CA ASN A 8 -1.83 6.94 13.41
C ASN A 8 -3.01 6.78 12.45
N ALA A 9 -2.87 7.26 11.21
CA ALA A 9 -3.92 7.22 10.21
C ALA A 9 -3.33 7.24 8.78
N PHE A 10 -4.11 6.83 7.79
CA PHE A 10 -3.73 6.94 6.38
C PHE A 10 -4.59 7.98 5.66
N TRP A 11 -3.97 8.78 4.79
CA TRP A 11 -4.64 9.87 4.06
C TRP A 11 -5.24 9.38 2.74
N ILE A 12 -6.56 9.48 2.60
CA ILE A 12 -7.30 9.11 1.38
C ILE A 12 -8.36 10.15 1.09
N ASP A 13 -8.38 10.62 -0.17
CA ASP A 13 -9.38 11.56 -0.71
C ASP A 13 -9.60 12.83 0.14
N GLY A 14 -8.53 13.33 0.77
CA GLY A 14 -8.59 14.57 1.55
C GLY A 14 -8.92 14.37 3.03
N GLU A 15 -8.92 13.12 3.53
CA GLU A 15 -9.23 12.79 4.92
C GLU A 15 -8.24 11.78 5.52
N TRP A 16 -7.98 11.89 6.83
CA TRP A 16 -7.23 10.90 7.61
C TRP A 16 -8.15 9.78 8.10
N LEU A 17 -7.75 8.52 7.94
CA LEU A 17 -8.46 7.33 8.43
C LEU A 17 -7.61 6.55 9.43
N ASP A 18 -8.12 6.35 10.66
CA ASP A 18 -7.43 5.66 11.76
C ASP A 18 -7.22 4.17 11.47
N TRP A 19 -6.05 3.62 11.79
CA TRP A 19 -5.74 2.19 11.71
C TRP A 19 -6.66 1.35 12.62
N ASP A 20 -6.98 1.84 13.82
CA ASP A 20 -7.81 1.15 14.81
C ASP A 20 -9.30 1.12 14.42
N SER A 21 -9.71 1.95 13.46
CA SER A 21 -11.07 1.87 12.89
C SER A 21 -11.31 0.58 12.10
N ILE A 22 -10.23 -0.12 11.73
CA ILE A 22 -10.27 -1.40 11.02
C ILE A 22 -10.42 -2.58 11.99
N ILE A 23 -9.96 -2.50 13.26
CA ILE A 23 -10.16 -3.55 14.28
C ILE A 23 -10.18 -2.94 15.70
N ASP A 24 -11.28 -3.18 16.44
CA ASP A 24 -11.29 -3.13 17.91
C ASP A 24 -11.40 -4.57 18.45
N PRO A 25 -10.39 -5.10 19.18
CA PRO A 25 -10.41 -6.45 19.72
C PRO A 25 -11.31 -6.69 20.95
N GLU A 26 -11.84 -5.65 21.63
CA GLU A 26 -12.53 -5.84 22.92
C GLU A 26 -14.07 -6.03 22.83
N GLU A 27 -14.71 -5.80 21.68
CA GLU A 27 -16.18 -5.89 21.53
C GLU A 27 -16.72 -7.25 21.01
N VAL A 28 -16.17 -8.36 21.49
CA VAL A 28 -16.41 -9.73 20.95
C VAL A 28 -17.86 -10.25 21.08
N ARG A 29 -18.85 -9.47 21.56
CA ARG A 29 -20.28 -9.88 21.61
C ARG A 29 -21.26 -8.99 20.82
N TYR A 30 -20.90 -7.74 20.51
CA TYR A 30 -21.57 -6.95 19.45
C TYR A 30 -21.00 -7.28 18.05
N SER A 31 -20.02 -8.19 18.01
CA SER A 31 -19.02 -8.32 16.96
C SER A 31 -19.59 -8.61 15.58
N ARG A 32 -20.58 -9.51 15.42
CA ARG A 32 -20.97 -9.92 14.06
C ARG A 32 -21.73 -8.83 13.29
N LEU A 33 -22.62 -8.10 13.95
CA LEU A 33 -23.32 -6.98 13.30
C LEU A 33 -22.37 -5.82 13.05
N ALA A 34 -21.52 -5.47 14.01
CA ALA A 34 -20.51 -4.44 13.84
C ALA A 34 -19.47 -4.80 12.74
N GLU A 35 -19.05 -6.06 12.66
CA GLU A 35 -18.22 -6.60 11.57
C GLU A 35 -18.93 -6.46 10.22
N LEU A 36 -20.21 -6.83 10.13
CA LEU A 36 -20.99 -6.74 8.89
C LEU A 36 -21.23 -5.28 8.47
N GLU A 37 -21.50 -4.38 9.42
CA GLU A 37 -21.66 -2.95 9.16
C GLU A 37 -20.34 -2.31 8.73
N ARG A 38 -19.23 -2.65 9.39
CA ARG A 38 -17.87 -2.23 8.99
C ARG A 38 -17.51 -2.77 7.63
N GLU A 39 -17.74 -4.05 7.37
CA GLU A 39 -17.50 -4.67 6.07
C GLU A 39 -18.36 -4.00 4.99
N ALA A 40 -19.65 -3.75 5.25
CA ALA A 40 -20.52 -3.04 4.34
C ALA A 40 -20.03 -1.61 4.07
N HIS A 41 -19.56 -0.89 5.10
CA HIS A 41 -18.96 0.44 4.95
C HIS A 41 -17.68 0.41 4.11
N LEU A 42 -16.79 -0.54 4.37
CA LEU A 42 -15.55 -0.72 3.59
C LEU A 42 -15.85 -1.12 2.15
N ARG A 43 -16.82 -2.00 1.91
CA ARG A 43 -17.26 -2.36 0.55
C ARG A 43 -17.93 -1.19 -0.17
N PHE A 44 -18.62 -0.32 0.55
CA PHE A 44 -19.18 0.90 -0.02
C PHE A 44 -18.10 1.91 -0.40
N LYS A 45 -17.14 2.15 0.50
CA LYS A 45 -16.03 3.09 0.28
C LYS A 45 -15.02 2.60 -0.76
N TYR A 46 -14.74 1.29 -0.76
CA TYR A 46 -13.78 0.64 -1.64
C TYR A 46 -14.44 -0.52 -2.40
N PRO A 47 -15.31 -0.24 -3.38
CA PRO A 47 -16.11 -1.27 -4.06
C PRO A 47 -15.28 -2.28 -4.86
N ASN A 48 -14.02 -1.95 -5.16
CA ASN A 48 -13.10 -2.81 -5.91
C ASN A 48 -12.04 -3.47 -5.03
N ALA A 49 -11.99 -3.18 -3.73
CA ALA A 49 -11.01 -3.72 -2.80
C ALA A 49 -11.22 -5.22 -2.59
N ASP A 50 -10.12 -5.98 -2.55
CA ASP A 50 -10.16 -7.34 -2.02
C ASP A 50 -9.94 -7.32 -0.51
N LEU A 51 -11.03 -7.09 0.25
CA LEU A 51 -11.00 -7.03 1.71
C LEU A 51 -10.60 -8.37 2.35
N THR A 52 -10.66 -9.48 1.61
CA THR A 52 -10.22 -10.78 2.13
C THR A 52 -8.71 -10.84 2.36
N LEU A 53 -7.96 -9.89 1.78
CA LEU A 53 -6.51 -9.79 1.93
C LEU A 53 -6.06 -9.05 3.20
N ILE A 54 -6.98 -8.36 3.90
CA ILE A 54 -6.65 -7.55 5.09
C ILE A 54 -5.93 -8.37 6.18
N PRO A 55 -6.39 -9.59 6.56
CA PRO A 55 -5.70 -10.36 7.59
C PRO A 55 -4.26 -10.70 7.22
N TYR A 56 -4.02 -11.10 5.96
CA TYR A 56 -2.67 -11.42 5.49
C TYR A 56 -1.74 -10.20 5.48
N PHE A 57 -2.27 -9.02 5.12
CA PHE A 57 -1.54 -7.77 5.17
C PHE A 57 -1.14 -7.42 6.61
N GLN A 58 -2.09 -7.49 7.54
CA GLN A 58 -1.85 -7.19 8.96
C GLN A 58 -0.84 -8.17 9.57
N ASP A 59 -1.05 -9.48 9.39
CA ASP A 59 -0.14 -10.49 9.92
C ASP A 59 1.29 -10.30 9.41
N LEU A 60 1.45 -10.00 8.11
CA LEU A 60 2.77 -9.79 7.51
C LEU A 60 3.45 -8.50 8.01
N LEU A 61 2.69 -7.43 8.18
CA LEU A 61 3.19 -6.16 8.68
C LEU A 61 3.60 -6.27 10.16
N THR A 62 2.73 -6.84 10.99
CA THR A 62 2.99 -7.11 12.42
C THR A 62 4.18 -8.04 12.61
N LEU A 63 4.31 -9.08 11.78
CA LEU A 63 5.48 -9.96 11.82
C LEU A 63 6.77 -9.21 11.45
N ALA A 64 6.74 -8.38 10.42
CA ALA A 64 7.90 -7.59 10.01
C ALA A 64 8.31 -6.58 11.10
N GLU A 65 7.34 -5.96 11.76
CA GLU A 65 7.56 -5.02 12.87
C GLU A 65 8.16 -5.71 14.09
N SER A 66 7.46 -6.72 14.62
CA SER A 66 7.90 -7.46 15.81
C SER A 66 9.30 -8.06 15.62
N TYR A 67 9.57 -8.65 14.46
CA TYR A 67 10.91 -9.16 14.13
C TYR A 67 11.98 -8.07 14.17
N PHE A 68 11.69 -6.88 13.64
CA PHE A 68 12.63 -5.74 13.69
C PHE A 68 12.85 -5.24 15.11
N GLN A 69 11.79 -5.10 15.90
CA GLN A 69 11.91 -4.65 17.29
C GLN A 69 12.73 -5.62 18.14
N GLU A 70 12.59 -6.93 17.90
CA GLU A 70 13.33 -7.96 18.64
C GLU A 70 14.78 -8.12 18.19
N THR A 71 15.06 -7.97 16.89
CA THR A 71 16.37 -8.36 16.32
C THR A 71 17.19 -7.20 15.76
N GLY A 72 16.57 -6.05 15.53
CA GLY A 72 17.13 -4.93 14.76
C GLY A 72 17.30 -5.22 13.26
N GLN A 73 16.82 -6.37 12.77
CA GLN A 73 16.93 -6.79 11.37
C GLN A 73 15.57 -6.74 10.68
N HIS A 74 15.57 -6.54 9.36
CA HIS A 74 14.36 -6.45 8.57
C HIS A 74 14.12 -7.72 7.75
N LEU A 75 12.86 -8.14 7.65
CA LEU A 75 12.43 -9.21 6.74
C LEU A 75 12.37 -8.71 5.28
N ASN A 76 12.56 -9.61 4.32
CA ASN A 76 12.46 -9.30 2.90
C ASN A 76 11.02 -9.47 2.36
N VAL A 77 10.06 -8.78 2.98
CA VAL A 77 8.60 -8.93 2.71
C VAL A 77 7.93 -7.65 2.24
N TYR A 78 8.66 -6.53 2.16
CA TYR A 78 8.07 -5.22 1.83
C TYR A 78 7.49 -5.14 0.40
N GLY A 79 8.01 -5.95 -0.53
CA GLY A 79 7.40 -6.10 -1.85
C GLY A 79 5.98 -6.63 -1.75
N ASP A 80 5.80 -7.75 -1.04
CA ASP A 80 4.51 -8.41 -0.81
C ASP A 80 3.54 -7.50 -0.04
N ILE A 81 4.02 -6.79 0.99
CA ILE A 81 3.23 -5.78 1.73
C ILE A 81 2.69 -4.71 0.76
N GLY A 82 3.51 -4.23 -0.18
CA GLY A 82 3.10 -3.23 -1.17
C GLY A 82 2.06 -3.75 -2.16
N GLU A 83 2.18 -5.01 -2.59
CA GLU A 83 1.20 -5.64 -3.48
C GLU A 83 -0.15 -5.85 -2.77
N LEU A 84 -0.14 -6.35 -1.53
CA LEU A 84 -1.33 -6.49 -0.70
C LEU A 84 -2.01 -5.14 -0.47
N PHE A 85 -1.25 -4.10 -0.11
CA PHE A 85 -1.77 -2.74 0.02
C PHE A 85 -2.42 -2.25 -1.28
N GLY A 86 -1.80 -2.51 -2.42
CA GLY A 86 -2.35 -2.16 -3.74
C GLY A 86 -3.70 -2.82 -4.03
N ALA A 87 -3.82 -4.11 -3.71
CA ALA A 87 -5.05 -4.88 -3.89
C ALA A 87 -6.17 -4.43 -2.95
N ILE A 88 -5.85 -4.14 -1.69
CA ILE A 88 -6.81 -3.69 -0.67
C ILE A 88 -7.25 -2.25 -0.93
N MET A 89 -6.32 -1.32 -1.10
CA MET A 89 -6.65 0.12 -1.12
C MET A 89 -7.16 0.63 -2.46
N TYR A 90 -6.64 0.07 -3.56
CA TYR A 90 -6.97 0.53 -4.90
C TYR A 90 -7.77 -0.49 -5.72
N GLY A 91 -7.97 -1.71 -5.20
CA GLY A 91 -8.62 -2.78 -5.96
C GLY A 91 -7.78 -3.31 -7.13
N ILE A 92 -6.45 -3.25 -6.99
CA ILE A 92 -5.54 -3.79 -8.02
C ILE A 92 -5.65 -5.31 -8.04
N LYS A 93 -5.97 -5.86 -9.21
CA LYS A 93 -5.95 -7.30 -9.46
C LYS A 93 -4.52 -7.72 -9.77
N LEU A 94 -3.86 -8.34 -8.79
CA LEU A 94 -2.48 -8.83 -8.94
C LEU A 94 -2.39 -9.91 -10.01
N HIS A 95 -1.31 -9.88 -10.79
CA HIS A 95 -1.01 -10.97 -11.70
C HIS A 95 -0.49 -12.20 -10.93
N ARG A 96 -0.50 -13.36 -11.58
CA ARG A 96 0.17 -14.55 -11.03
C ARG A 96 1.67 -14.27 -10.92
N ASN A 97 2.31 -14.89 -9.94
CA ASN A 97 3.75 -14.87 -9.77
C ASN A 97 4.47 -15.16 -11.10
N TYR A 98 5.53 -14.40 -11.36
CA TYR A 98 6.36 -14.50 -12.57
C TYR A 98 5.67 -14.08 -13.89
N ALA A 99 4.53 -13.41 -13.83
CA ALA A 99 3.97 -12.76 -15.02
C ALA A 99 4.96 -11.72 -15.60
N GLN A 100 5.18 -11.78 -16.91
CA GLN A 100 5.95 -10.74 -17.60
C GLN A 100 5.08 -9.48 -17.77
N GLY A 101 5.65 -8.30 -17.51
CA GLY A 101 4.94 -7.03 -17.68
C GLY A 101 4.88 -6.23 -16.40
N SER A 102 3.69 -5.87 -15.94
CA SER A 102 3.41 -5.15 -14.70
C SER A 102 3.00 -6.11 -13.57
N ASP A 103 2.85 -5.59 -12.35
CA ASP A 103 2.58 -6.40 -11.16
C ASP A 103 1.07 -6.70 -11.00
N GLY A 104 0.20 -5.81 -11.51
CA GLY A 104 -1.23 -6.05 -11.57
C GLY A 104 -2.00 -5.17 -12.55
N ARG A 105 -3.33 -5.17 -12.43
CA ARG A 105 -4.25 -4.37 -13.23
C ARG A 105 -5.30 -3.64 -12.39
N LEU A 106 -5.61 -2.41 -12.79
CA LEU A 106 -6.73 -1.62 -12.28
C LEU A 106 -7.65 -1.28 -13.46
N GLY A 107 -8.74 -2.03 -13.61
CA GLY A 107 -9.56 -1.99 -14.82
C GLY A 107 -8.73 -2.35 -16.07
N ASN A 108 -8.57 -1.41 -17.00
CA ASN A 108 -7.76 -1.58 -18.21
C ASN A 108 -6.29 -1.15 -18.04
N ASP A 109 -5.96 -0.53 -16.90
CA ASP A 109 -4.63 0.00 -16.64
C ASP A 109 -3.70 -1.07 -16.10
N PHE A 110 -2.49 -1.14 -16.65
CA PHE A 110 -1.40 -1.97 -16.16
C PHE A 110 -0.65 -1.22 -15.07
N VAL A 111 -0.62 -1.78 -13.87
CA VAL A 111 -0.06 -1.14 -12.67
C VAL A 111 1.25 -1.80 -12.28
N GLU A 112 2.32 -1.01 -12.26
CA GLU A 112 3.59 -1.34 -11.63
C GLU A 112 3.52 -0.94 -10.14
N ILE A 113 3.96 -1.80 -9.23
CA ILE A 113 4.00 -1.53 -7.80
C ILE A 113 5.47 -1.48 -7.36
N LYS A 114 5.83 -0.46 -6.57
CA LYS A 114 7.16 -0.31 -5.98
C LYS A 114 7.04 0.07 -4.52
N THR A 115 7.70 -0.69 -3.66
CA THR A 115 7.73 -0.40 -2.23
C THR A 115 9.03 0.29 -1.82
N ILE A 116 8.92 1.39 -1.08
CA ILE A 116 9.98 1.99 -0.29
C ILE A 116 9.94 1.31 1.08
N SER A 117 10.91 0.45 1.35
CA SER A 117 11.07 -0.21 2.65
C SER A 117 11.58 0.75 3.71
N PRO A 118 11.41 0.45 5.01
CA PRO A 118 11.93 1.26 6.12
C PRO A 118 13.46 1.44 6.07
N LEU A 119 14.17 0.46 5.51
CA LEU A 119 15.62 0.48 5.27
C LEU A 119 16.09 1.59 4.31
N ASN A 120 15.20 2.14 3.50
CA ASN A 120 15.56 3.06 2.43
C ASN A 120 15.57 4.51 2.94
N SER A 121 16.65 4.88 3.62
CA SER A 121 16.83 6.22 4.20
C SER A 121 16.78 7.39 3.19
N LYS A 122 16.92 7.10 1.89
CA LYS A 122 16.80 8.10 0.82
C LYS A 122 15.38 8.25 0.30
N GLU A 123 14.48 7.36 0.71
CA GLU A 123 13.09 7.25 0.24
C GLU A 123 13.00 7.29 -1.29
N GLN A 124 13.88 6.54 -1.94
CA GLN A 124 14.05 6.55 -3.39
C GLN A 124 13.80 5.19 -4.02
N ILE A 125 13.02 5.16 -5.09
CA ILE A 125 12.81 3.96 -5.91
C ILE A 125 13.46 4.13 -7.28
N ASN A 126 13.85 3.00 -7.88
CA ASN A 126 14.20 2.94 -9.29
C ASN A 126 13.06 2.23 -10.04
N VAL A 127 12.49 2.94 -11.01
CA VAL A 127 11.42 2.44 -11.86
C VAL A 127 11.98 2.15 -13.24
N ARG A 128 11.69 0.96 -13.74
CA ARG A 128 12.06 0.52 -15.08
C ARG A 128 11.01 0.96 -16.09
N LEU A 129 11.30 2.02 -16.83
CA LEU A 129 10.42 2.58 -17.87
C LEU A 129 10.29 1.65 -19.09
N ASP A 130 11.13 0.62 -19.24
CA ASP A 130 10.98 -0.39 -20.28
C ASP A 130 9.91 -1.45 -19.96
N ARG A 131 9.39 -1.50 -18.72
CA ARG A 131 8.25 -2.37 -18.36
C ARG A 131 6.93 -1.86 -18.96
N HIS A 132 6.01 -2.78 -19.21
CA HIS A 132 4.69 -2.51 -19.77
C HIS A 132 3.68 -2.16 -18.67
N PHE A 133 3.72 -0.90 -18.23
CA PHE A 133 2.74 -0.32 -17.30
C PHE A 133 2.30 1.07 -17.79
N ASN A 134 1.11 1.51 -17.39
CA ASN A 134 0.61 2.86 -17.62
C ASN A 134 0.22 3.58 -16.31
N ARG A 135 0.23 2.89 -15.16
CA ARG A 135 0.20 3.47 -13.82
C ARG A 135 1.31 2.90 -12.94
N LEU A 136 1.79 3.73 -12.02
CA LEU A 136 2.76 3.34 -11.00
C LEU A 136 2.13 3.59 -9.63
N LEU A 137 2.02 2.54 -8.83
CA LEU A 137 1.73 2.65 -7.40
C LEU A 137 3.07 2.62 -6.66
N ILE A 138 3.32 3.65 -5.86
CA ILE A 138 4.41 3.65 -4.91
C ILE A 138 3.82 3.46 -3.52
N VAL A 139 4.29 2.45 -2.80
CA VAL A 139 3.94 2.20 -1.41
C VAL A 139 5.15 2.53 -0.55
N LYS A 140 4.97 3.25 0.55
CA LYS A 140 6.01 3.53 1.53
C LYS A 140 5.63 2.88 2.85
N VAL A 141 6.56 2.11 3.41
CA VAL A 141 6.51 1.64 4.79
C VAL A 141 7.50 2.48 5.59
N SER A 142 7.01 3.21 6.60
CA SER A 142 7.82 4.09 7.44
C SER A 142 8.71 3.30 8.41
N ALA A 143 9.58 4.00 9.15
CA ALA A 143 10.36 3.39 10.23
C ALA A 143 9.45 2.85 11.35
N ASP A 144 8.29 3.48 11.54
CA ASP A 144 7.24 3.12 12.50
C ASP A 144 6.20 2.16 11.88
N PHE A 145 6.55 1.51 10.76
CA PHE A 145 5.72 0.52 10.06
C PHE A 145 4.37 1.02 9.54
N GLU A 146 4.16 2.33 9.45
CA GLU A 146 3.00 2.91 8.77
C GLU A 146 3.10 2.75 7.27
N VAL A 147 1.97 2.42 6.63
CA VAL A 147 1.91 2.19 5.19
C VAL A 147 1.12 3.30 4.50
N SER A 148 1.75 3.93 3.50
CA SER A 148 1.13 4.97 2.68
C SER A 148 1.33 4.70 1.19
N GLY A 149 0.41 5.15 0.35
CA GLY A 149 0.43 4.89 -1.09
C GLY A 149 0.18 6.13 -1.95
N ARG A 150 0.85 6.18 -3.11
CA ARG A 150 0.60 7.17 -4.16
C ARG A 150 0.47 6.48 -5.51
N LEU A 151 -0.71 6.57 -6.11
CA LEU A 151 -0.98 6.03 -7.45
C LEU A 151 -0.87 7.16 -8.48
N VAL A 152 0.08 7.05 -9.41
CA VAL A 152 0.35 8.08 -10.43
C VAL A 152 0.22 7.51 -11.84
N LYS A 153 -0.26 8.34 -12.77
CA LYS A 153 -0.24 7.99 -14.20
C LYS A 153 1.19 8.06 -14.74
N ARG A 154 1.58 7.07 -15.55
CA ARG A 154 2.92 7.03 -16.16
C ARG A 154 3.24 8.28 -16.98
N MET A 155 2.23 8.86 -17.64
CA MET A 155 2.40 10.09 -18.43
C MET A 155 2.79 11.32 -17.59
N ASN A 156 2.55 11.30 -16.28
CA ASN A 156 2.91 12.36 -15.35
C ASN A 156 4.34 12.18 -14.78
N LEU A 157 4.99 11.04 -15.05
CA LEU A 157 6.35 10.81 -14.59
C LEU A 157 7.35 11.71 -15.33
N PRO A 158 8.42 12.19 -14.64
CA PRO A 158 9.46 13.00 -15.26
C PRO A 158 10.03 12.35 -16.52
N ARG A 159 10.00 13.08 -17.64
CA ARG A 159 10.59 12.62 -18.91
C ARG A 159 12.11 12.62 -18.78
N ARG A 160 12.74 11.46 -19.00
CA ARG A 160 14.20 11.33 -19.08
C ARG A 160 14.61 10.35 -20.17
N LYS A 161 15.85 10.53 -20.68
CA LYS A 161 16.49 9.55 -21.56
C LYS A 161 16.97 8.37 -20.71
N GLY A 162 16.71 7.14 -21.17
CA GLY A 162 17.15 5.90 -20.52
C GLY A 162 16.00 5.02 -20.02
N LYS A 163 16.35 3.81 -19.55
CA LYS A 163 15.38 2.80 -19.11
C LYS A 163 15.00 2.92 -17.63
N ASN A 164 15.80 3.62 -16.83
CA ASN A 164 15.61 3.72 -15.39
C ASN A 164 15.29 5.16 -14.99
N LEU A 165 14.26 5.30 -14.16
CA LEU A 165 13.85 6.54 -13.54
C LEU A 165 13.98 6.42 -12.03
N ARG A 166 14.76 7.31 -11.42
CA ARG A 166 14.83 7.42 -9.97
C ARG A 166 13.78 8.43 -9.50
N LEU A 167 12.92 8.01 -8.57
CA LEU A 167 11.90 8.86 -7.95
C LEU A 167 12.16 8.91 -6.45
N SER A 168 11.88 10.06 -5.82
CA SER A 168 11.90 10.22 -4.37
C SER A 168 10.47 10.47 -3.88
N TRP A 169 10.12 9.94 -2.72
CA TRP A 169 8.79 10.10 -2.10
C TRP A 169 8.31 11.56 -2.07
N THR A 170 9.18 12.49 -1.69
CA THR A 170 8.84 13.92 -1.56
C THR A 170 8.66 14.64 -2.88
N ASN A 171 9.27 14.13 -3.97
CA ASN A 171 9.25 14.76 -5.30
C ASN A 171 8.38 13.98 -6.30
N MET A 172 7.35 13.28 -5.82
CA MET A 172 6.43 12.57 -6.70
C MET A 172 5.45 13.53 -7.37
N PRO A 173 5.06 13.26 -8.63
CA PRO A 173 3.93 13.95 -9.24
C PRO A 173 2.67 13.77 -8.39
N GLU A 174 1.81 14.78 -8.37
CA GLU A 174 0.49 14.68 -7.76
C GLU A 174 -0.36 13.60 -8.48
N PRO A 175 -1.28 12.93 -7.76
CA PRO A 175 -2.14 11.85 -8.30
C PRO A 175 -2.94 12.22 -9.56
#